data_AF-A0A949DZF3-F1
#
_entry.id   AF-A0A949DZF3-F1
#
_cell.length_a   1.000
_cell.length_b   1.000
_cell.length_c   1.000
_cell.angle_alpha   90.00
_cell.angle_beta   90.00
_cell.angle_gamma   90.00
#
_symmetry.space_group_name_H-M   'P 1'
#
loop_
_entity.id
_entity.type
_entity.pdbx_description
1 polymer ?
#
loop_
_entity_poly.entity_id
_entity_poly.type
_entity_poly.pdbx_seq_one_letter_code
_entity_poly.pdbx_strand_id
1 'polypeptide(L)'
;MAETQQATPPKVARKGAGAAGVLIMVMVAVSVLGAVFYAFTMVTGGYLLNAILGHWWLAPLTDVHEFTQAELRPGATGDILDLPLEFRVAAALPPIALAVTALIGGRLAIRLLGAIRAGDAFGVATVALWPKLAAVLLGGSAVYLVAAGAVFFPLHSAIVMNGPRPSWLEAYEVIGLSGFVDLPWIYILLGLLAGVLGMAFRQGAKLQDEVEGVV
;
A
#
# COMPACT_ATOMS: atom_id res chain seq x y z
N MET A 1 21.74 -44.56 42.16
CA MET A 1 20.57 -43.71 41.87
C MET A 1 21.11 -42.45 41.23
N ALA A 2 21.00 -42.34 39.90
CA ALA A 2 21.49 -41.19 39.15
C ALA A 2 20.39 -40.13 39.12
N GLU A 3 20.65 -38.97 39.73
CA GLU A 3 19.80 -37.79 39.62
C GLU A 3 19.77 -37.32 38.16
N THR A 4 18.64 -37.54 37.51
CA THR A 4 18.34 -36.96 36.20
C THR A 4 18.24 -35.44 36.38
N GLN A 5 19.33 -34.72 36.10
CA GLN A 5 19.33 -33.26 36.06
C GLN A 5 18.28 -32.81 35.01
N GLN A 6 17.14 -32.32 35.50
CA GLN A 6 16.16 -31.62 34.66
C GLN A 6 16.83 -30.37 34.10
N ALA A 7 17.15 -30.41 32.81
CA ALA A 7 17.65 -29.26 32.08
C ALA A 7 16.61 -28.13 32.14
N THR A 8 16.93 -27.08 32.88
CA THR A 8 16.12 -25.87 32.96
C THR A 8 15.91 -25.34 31.53
N PRO A 9 14.66 -25.17 31.05
CA PRO A 9 14.42 -24.68 29.70
C PRO A 9 15.04 -23.27 29.55
N PRO A 10 15.70 -22.99 28.42
CA PRO A 10 16.37 -21.71 28.21
C PRO A 10 15.36 -20.56 28.33
N LYS A 11 15.74 -19.54 29.12
CA LYS A 11 14.98 -18.29 29.24
C LYS A 11 14.74 -17.72 27.84
N VAL A 12 13.48 -17.72 27.42
CA VAL A 12 13.01 -17.13 26.15
C VAL A 12 13.51 -15.70 26.06
N ALA A 13 14.48 -15.46 25.17
CA ALA A 13 15.07 -14.15 24.94
C ALA A 13 13.96 -13.14 24.57
N ARG A 14 14.01 -11.96 25.20
CA ARG A 14 13.00 -10.92 25.06
C ARG A 14 12.75 -10.60 23.57
N LYS A 15 11.47 -10.68 23.17
CA LYS A 15 10.91 -10.34 21.86
C LYS A 15 11.08 -8.85 21.52
N GLY A 16 12.31 -8.40 21.29
CA GLY A 16 12.54 -7.13 20.61
C GLY A 16 12.27 -7.30 19.12
N ALA A 17 11.48 -6.41 18.52
CA ALA A 17 11.45 -6.30 17.07
C ALA A 17 12.85 -5.86 16.62
N GLY A 18 13.73 -6.81 16.27
CA GLY A 18 15.07 -6.44 15.77
C GLY A 18 14.97 -5.56 14.53
N ALA A 19 15.94 -4.65 14.32
CA ALA A 19 15.93 -3.51 13.39
C ALA A 19 15.00 -3.60 12.15
N ALA A 20 15.08 -4.67 11.36
CA ALA A 20 14.21 -4.88 10.19
C ALA A 20 12.70 -4.81 10.52
N GLY A 21 12.24 -5.34 11.66
CA GLY A 21 10.85 -5.24 12.09
C GLY A 21 10.43 -3.80 12.41
N VAL A 22 11.33 -3.02 13.01
CA VAL A 22 11.08 -1.59 13.28
C VAL A 22 10.99 -0.81 11.96
N LEU A 23 11.89 -1.07 11.02
CA LEU A 23 11.85 -0.44 9.70
C LEU A 23 10.53 -0.73 8.97
N ILE A 24 10.07 -1.99 8.98
CA ILE A 24 8.77 -2.35 8.40
C ILE A 24 7.64 -1.56 9.06
N MET A 25 7.61 -1.47 10.40
CA MET A 25 6.57 -0.71 11.11
C MET A 25 6.59 0.78 10.76
N VAL A 26 7.78 1.39 10.66
CA VAL A 26 7.93 2.79 10.26
C VAL A 26 7.42 3.01 8.84
N MET A 27 7.83 2.17 7.89
CA MET A 27 7.37 2.27 6.49
C MET A 27 5.86 2.11 6.38
N VAL A 28 5.27 1.14 7.10
CA VAL A 28 3.81 0.97 7.15
C VAL A 28 3.12 2.20 7.74
N ALA A 29 3.63 2.73 8.85
CA ALA A 29 3.06 3.91 9.49
C ALA A 29 3.09 5.13 8.57
N VAL A 30 4.22 5.37 7.89
CA VAL A 30 4.35 6.45 6.91
C VAL A 30 3.37 6.27 5.75
N SER A 31 3.24 5.07 5.18
CA SER A 31 2.28 4.78 4.11
C SER A 31 0.83 5.02 4.54
N VAL A 32 0.46 4.56 5.74
CA VAL A 32 -0.91 4.75 6.27
C VAL A 32 -1.20 6.22 6.53
N LEU A 33 -0.27 6.94 7.17
CA LEU A 33 -0.41 8.38 7.41
C LEU A 33 -0.53 9.13 6.08
N GLY A 34 0.35 8.86 5.11
CA GLY A 34 0.30 9.47 3.78
C GLY A 34 -1.04 9.26 3.08
N ALA A 35 -1.60 8.03 3.13
CA ALA A 35 -2.91 7.75 2.57
C ALA A 35 -4.05 8.50 3.29
N VAL A 36 -3.98 8.64 4.62
CA VAL A 36 -4.94 9.43 5.39
C VAL A 36 -4.86 10.91 5.04
N PHE A 37 -3.65 11.47 4.97
CA PHE A 37 -3.42 12.85 4.54
C PHE A 37 -3.98 13.10 3.15
N TYR A 38 -3.66 12.24 2.19
CA TYR A 38 -4.15 12.35 0.82
C TYR A 38 -5.67 12.23 0.75
N ALA A 39 -6.26 11.22 1.40
CA ALA A 39 -7.71 11.03 1.40
C ALA A 39 -8.46 12.22 2.01
N PHE A 40 -7.91 12.80 3.09
CA PHE A 40 -8.46 14.03 3.66
C PHE A 40 -8.41 15.19 2.66
N THR A 41 -7.27 15.39 2.00
CA THR A 41 -7.11 16.44 0.98
C THR A 41 -8.09 16.28 -0.16
N MET A 42 -8.25 15.06 -0.70
CA MET A 42 -9.19 14.80 -1.77
C MET A 42 -10.64 15.08 -1.35
N VAL A 43 -11.07 14.55 -0.20
CA VAL A 43 -12.47 14.67 0.23
C VAL A 43 -12.84 16.09 0.64
N THR A 44 -11.97 16.78 1.37
CA THR A 44 -12.27 18.11 1.95
C THR A 44 -11.78 19.28 1.11
N GLY A 45 -10.85 19.01 0.20
CA GLY A 45 -10.13 19.99 -0.59
C GLY A 45 -9.01 20.73 0.13
N GLY A 46 -8.85 20.59 1.45
CA GLY A 46 -7.82 21.26 2.23
C GLY A 46 -6.72 20.33 2.72
N TYR A 47 -5.51 20.85 2.93
CA TYR A 47 -4.44 20.06 3.56
C TYR A 47 -4.70 19.84 5.06
N LEU A 48 -4.71 18.58 5.51
CA LEU A 48 -5.00 18.23 6.91
C LEU A 48 -4.08 18.93 7.93
N LEU A 49 -2.77 19.02 7.64
CA LEU A 49 -1.83 19.70 8.54
C LEU A 49 -2.16 21.18 8.70
N ASN A 50 -2.52 21.86 7.60
CA ASN A 50 -2.90 23.26 7.64
C ASN A 50 -4.19 23.43 8.43
N ALA A 51 -5.18 22.56 8.21
CA ALA A 51 -6.44 22.58 8.94
C ALA A 51 -6.25 22.41 10.45
N ILE A 52 -5.34 21.52 10.89
CA ILE A 52 -4.98 21.34 12.30
C ILE A 52 -4.32 22.60 12.89
N LEU A 53 -3.53 23.32 12.08
CA LEU A 53 -2.88 24.58 12.47
C LEU A 53 -3.81 25.80 12.36
N GLY A 54 -5.07 25.63 11.99
CA GLY A 54 -6.04 26.72 11.84
C GLY A 54 -5.93 27.51 10.52
N HIS A 55 -5.19 27.00 9.55
CA HIS A 55 -5.06 27.59 8.22
C HIS A 55 -5.84 26.76 7.19
N TRP A 56 -6.80 27.37 6.49
CA TRP A 56 -7.55 26.67 5.45
C TRP A 56 -7.00 27.05 4.07
N TRP A 57 -6.10 26.23 3.54
CA TRP A 57 -5.59 26.36 2.17
C TRP A 57 -6.12 25.21 1.34
N LEU A 58 -6.79 25.54 0.24
CA LEU A 58 -7.31 24.58 -0.71
C LEU A 58 -6.17 24.05 -1.58
N ALA A 59 -6.15 22.75 -1.79
CA ALA A 59 -5.18 22.09 -2.65
C ALA A 59 -5.48 22.42 -4.12
N PRO A 60 -4.45 22.69 -4.94
CA PRO A 60 -4.64 22.89 -6.36
C PRO A 60 -5.10 21.60 -7.04
N LEU A 61 -5.75 21.71 -8.20
CA LEU A 61 -6.20 20.53 -8.95
C LEU A 61 -5.04 19.59 -9.35
N THR A 62 -3.82 20.12 -9.49
CA THR A 62 -2.60 19.34 -9.78
C THR A 62 -2.16 18.40 -8.65
N ASP A 63 -2.72 18.52 -7.45
CA ASP A 63 -2.45 17.57 -6.36
C ASP A 63 -3.20 16.25 -6.51
N VAL A 64 -4.22 16.22 -7.37
CA VAL A 64 -4.88 15.00 -7.81
C VAL A 64 -3.93 14.29 -8.77
N HIS A 65 -3.49 13.09 -8.41
CA HIS A 65 -2.43 12.34 -9.11
C HIS A 65 -2.69 12.15 -10.62
N GLU A 66 -3.95 12.11 -11.04
CA GLU A 66 -4.35 11.98 -12.43
C GLU A 66 -4.10 13.24 -13.29
N PHE A 67 -3.91 14.42 -12.67
CA PHE A 67 -3.66 15.67 -13.38
C PHE A 67 -2.16 16.00 -13.39
N THR A 68 -1.59 16.16 -14.59
CA THR A 68 -0.21 16.61 -14.78
C THR A 68 -0.10 18.12 -14.99
N GLN A 69 -1.20 18.76 -15.38
CA GLN A 69 -1.27 20.19 -15.65
C GLN A 69 -2.70 20.69 -15.42
N ALA A 70 -2.84 21.84 -14.77
CA ALA A 70 -4.13 22.53 -14.62
C ALA A 70 -3.90 24.04 -14.62
N GLU A 71 -3.85 24.63 -15.82
CA GLU A 71 -3.64 26.06 -15.98
C GLU A 71 -4.97 26.80 -15.98
N LEU A 72 -5.07 27.83 -15.13
CA LEU A 72 -6.23 28.68 -15.00
C LEU A 72 -6.24 29.75 -16.07
N ARG A 73 -7.44 30.15 -16.51
CA ARG A 73 -7.60 31.36 -17.33
C ARG A 73 -7.17 32.60 -16.55
N PRO A 74 -6.73 33.68 -17.24
CA PRO A 74 -6.36 34.92 -16.57
C PRO A 74 -7.48 35.45 -15.65
N GLY A 75 -7.16 35.62 -14.37
CA GLY A 75 -8.10 36.12 -13.35
C GLY A 75 -9.07 35.08 -12.78
N ALA A 76 -9.01 33.82 -13.23
CA ALA A 76 -9.77 32.73 -12.63
C ALA A 76 -9.07 32.19 -11.37
N THR A 77 -9.87 31.63 -10.47
CA THR A 77 -9.41 30.81 -9.35
C THR A 77 -9.86 29.38 -9.60
N GLY A 78 -9.08 28.41 -9.16
CA GLY A 78 -9.49 27.02 -9.18
C GLY A 78 -8.69 26.20 -8.20
N ASP A 79 -9.34 25.15 -7.73
CA ASP A 79 -8.82 24.25 -6.73
C ASP A 79 -9.46 22.87 -6.89
N ILE A 80 -9.04 21.93 -6.07
CA ILE A 80 -9.55 20.56 -6.13
C ILE A 80 -11.08 20.47 -5.95
N LEU A 81 -11.74 21.41 -5.27
CA LEU A 81 -13.20 21.40 -5.07
C LEU A 81 -13.97 21.64 -6.37
N ASP A 82 -13.33 22.16 -7.41
CA ASP A 82 -13.90 22.20 -8.75
C ASP A 82 -14.22 20.77 -9.24
N LEU A 83 -13.40 19.79 -8.85
CA LEU A 83 -13.65 18.39 -9.19
C LEU A 83 -14.89 17.85 -8.45
N PRO A 84 -15.85 17.21 -9.15
CA PRO A 84 -17.00 16.58 -8.53
C PRO A 84 -16.61 15.63 -7.39
N LEU A 85 -17.43 15.60 -6.33
CA LEU A 85 -17.12 14.86 -5.10
C LEU A 85 -16.89 13.37 -5.38
N GLU A 86 -17.61 12.78 -6.33
CA GLU A 86 -17.45 11.39 -6.75
C GLU A 86 -16.04 11.09 -7.26
N PHE A 87 -15.44 11.98 -8.07
CA PHE A 87 -14.07 11.81 -8.55
C PHE A 87 -13.05 12.02 -7.44
N ARG A 88 -13.31 12.97 -6.54
CA ARG A 88 -12.45 13.20 -5.36
C ARG A 88 -12.43 12.00 -4.41
N VAL A 89 -13.60 11.46 -4.08
CA VAL A 89 -13.72 10.27 -3.25
C VAL A 89 -13.07 9.07 -3.94
N ALA A 90 -13.30 8.90 -5.24
CA ALA A 90 -12.71 7.80 -5.99
C ALA A 90 -11.17 7.94 -6.09
N ALA A 91 -10.64 9.16 -6.29
CA ALA A 91 -9.19 9.44 -6.32
C ALA A 91 -8.51 9.14 -4.98
N ALA A 92 -9.24 9.19 -3.86
CA ALA A 92 -8.71 8.80 -2.55
C ALA A 92 -8.58 7.27 -2.37
N LEU A 93 -9.30 6.45 -3.15
CA LEU A 93 -9.35 4.99 -2.95
C LEU A 93 -8.02 4.26 -3.24
N PRO A 94 -7.28 4.56 -4.33
CA PRO A 94 -6.02 3.88 -4.61
C PRO A 94 -5.00 3.95 -3.46
N PRO A 95 -4.64 5.12 -2.90
CA PRO A 95 -3.68 5.16 -1.79
C PRO A 95 -4.21 4.46 -0.53
N ILE A 96 -5.53 4.48 -0.27
CA ILE A 96 -6.13 3.71 0.83
C ILE A 96 -5.95 2.20 0.61
N ALA A 97 -6.18 1.70 -0.62
CA ALA A 97 -5.98 0.30 -0.95
C ALA A 97 -4.52 -0.13 -0.71
N LEU A 98 -3.54 0.69 -1.10
CA LEU A 98 -2.13 0.43 -0.82
C LEU A 98 -1.79 0.53 0.67
N ALA A 99 -2.37 1.46 1.42
CA ALA A 99 -2.17 1.55 2.86
C ALA A 99 -2.67 0.31 3.61
N VAL A 100 -3.85 -0.20 3.25
CA VAL A 100 -4.39 -1.46 3.78
C VAL A 100 -3.50 -2.63 3.41
N THR A 101 -3.04 -2.67 2.16
CA THR A 101 -2.10 -3.69 1.65
C THR A 101 -0.78 -3.66 2.44
N ALA A 102 -0.21 -2.48 2.67
CA ALA A 102 1.01 -2.29 3.43
C ALA A 102 0.82 -2.72 4.90
N LEU A 103 -0.32 -2.40 5.52
CA LEU A 103 -0.62 -2.80 6.89
C LEU A 103 -0.68 -4.32 7.05
N ILE A 104 -1.45 -4.99 6.19
CA ILE A 104 -1.60 -6.46 6.24
C ILE A 104 -0.28 -7.14 5.85
N GLY A 105 0.35 -6.69 4.77
CA GLY A 105 1.63 -7.22 4.28
C GLY A 105 2.75 -7.04 5.29
N GLY A 106 2.88 -5.86 5.89
CA GLY A 106 3.87 -5.59 6.94
C GLY A 106 3.66 -6.45 8.18
N ARG A 107 2.41 -6.67 8.62
CA ARG A 107 2.10 -7.60 9.71
C ARG A 107 2.53 -9.04 9.39
N LEU A 108 2.27 -9.51 8.17
CA LEU A 108 2.68 -10.85 7.73
C LEU A 108 4.21 -10.97 7.64
N ALA A 109 4.89 -9.96 7.11
CA ALA A 109 6.35 -9.91 7.02
C ALA A 109 7.01 -9.92 8.40
N ILE A 110 6.49 -9.16 9.37
CA ILE A 110 6.99 -9.18 10.76
C ILE A 110 6.81 -10.56 11.39
N ARG A 111 5.68 -11.24 11.15
CA ARG A 111 5.44 -12.60 11.64
C ARG A 111 6.42 -13.60 11.03
N LEU A 112 6.63 -13.55 9.71
CA LEU A 112 7.62 -14.37 9.01
C LEU A 112 9.03 -14.16 9.58
N LEU A 113 9.46 -12.90 9.71
CA LEU A 113 10.77 -12.57 10.27
C LEU A 113 10.92 -13.04 11.72
N GLY A 114 9.86 -12.93 12.52
CA GLY A 114 9.82 -13.42 13.89
C GLY A 114 10.00 -14.93 13.98
N ALA A 115 9.31 -15.69 13.12
CA ALA A 115 9.42 -17.15 13.08
C ALA A 115 10.81 -17.61 12.62
N ILE A 116 11.36 -16.98 11.57
CA ILE A 116 12.72 -17.27 11.07
C ILE A 116 13.75 -17.00 12.16
N ARG A 117 13.64 -15.88 12.90
CA ARG A 117 14.54 -15.57 14.02
C ARG A 117 14.43 -16.53 15.19
N ALA A 118 13.28 -17.18 15.35
CA ALA A 118 13.07 -18.21 16.37
C ALA A 118 13.58 -19.60 15.94
N GLY A 119 14.16 -19.73 14.73
CA GLY A 119 14.62 -21.00 14.18
C GLY A 119 13.52 -21.83 13.50
N ASP A 120 12.29 -21.30 13.38
CA ASP A 120 11.13 -22.00 12.82
C ASP A 120 10.87 -21.59 11.36
N ALA A 121 11.93 -21.56 10.55
CA ALA A 121 11.85 -21.08 9.16
C ALA A 121 11.05 -22.03 8.25
N PHE A 122 11.11 -23.33 8.52
CA PHE A 122 10.45 -24.38 7.73
C PHE A 122 9.17 -24.93 8.37
N GLY A 123 8.78 -24.42 9.55
CA GLY A 123 7.54 -24.81 10.20
C GLY A 123 6.32 -24.58 9.29
N VAL A 124 5.35 -25.49 9.37
CA VAL A 124 4.13 -25.46 8.55
C VAL A 124 3.42 -24.10 8.65
N ALA A 125 3.39 -23.52 9.84
CA ALA A 125 2.81 -22.20 10.07
C ALA A 125 3.57 -21.08 9.32
N THR A 126 4.90 -21.10 9.35
CA THR A 126 5.78 -20.13 8.65
C THR A 126 5.68 -20.27 7.15
N VAL A 127 5.75 -21.51 6.63
CA VAL A 127 5.60 -21.80 5.19
C VAL A 127 4.24 -21.32 4.68
N ALA A 128 3.18 -21.49 5.46
CA ALA A 128 1.83 -21.02 5.09
C ALA A 128 1.67 -19.49 5.09
N LEU A 129 2.60 -18.71 5.66
CA LEU A 129 2.55 -17.25 5.63
C LEU A 129 3.04 -16.67 4.30
N TRP A 130 3.97 -17.33 3.61
CA TRP A 130 4.49 -16.87 2.32
C TRP A 130 3.43 -16.69 1.22
N PRO A 131 2.57 -17.69 0.91
CA PRO A 131 1.52 -17.52 -0.09
C PRO A 131 0.48 -16.46 0.35
N LYS A 132 0.25 -16.29 1.65
CA LYS A 132 -0.62 -15.22 2.17
C LYS A 132 -0.02 -13.84 1.93
N LEU A 133 1.28 -13.68 2.18
CA LEU A 133 2.00 -12.44 1.91
C LEU A 133 1.96 -12.11 0.40
N ALA A 134 2.27 -13.09 -0.45
CA ALA A 134 2.19 -12.94 -1.90
C ALA A 134 0.78 -12.53 -2.36
N ALA A 135 -0.25 -13.24 -1.88
CA ALA A 135 -1.65 -12.94 -2.20
C ALA A 135 -2.08 -11.54 -1.75
N VAL A 136 -1.65 -11.09 -0.57
CA VAL A 136 -1.95 -9.73 -0.08
C VAL A 136 -1.30 -8.68 -0.96
N LEU A 137 -0.02 -8.84 -1.30
CA LEU A 137 0.71 -7.85 -2.10
C LEU A 137 0.19 -7.76 -3.54
N LEU A 138 -0.04 -8.92 -4.18
CA LEU A 138 -0.58 -8.99 -5.55
C LEU A 138 -2.06 -8.59 -5.60
N GLY A 139 -2.87 -9.11 -4.69
CA GLY A 139 -4.29 -8.79 -4.60
C GLY A 139 -4.50 -7.31 -4.26
N GLY A 140 -3.73 -6.77 -3.32
CA GLY A 140 -3.72 -5.35 -3.00
C GLY A 140 -3.34 -4.46 -4.19
N SER A 141 -2.33 -4.88 -4.96
CA SER A 141 -1.96 -4.22 -6.22
C SER A 141 -3.10 -4.24 -7.25
N ALA A 142 -3.81 -5.36 -7.39
CA ALA A 142 -4.96 -5.47 -8.28
C ALA A 142 -6.12 -4.57 -7.84
N VAL A 143 -6.43 -4.53 -6.53
CA VAL A 143 -7.46 -3.63 -5.98
C VAL A 143 -7.09 -2.17 -6.22
N TYR A 144 -5.83 -1.79 -6.01
CA TYR A 144 -5.33 -0.46 -6.35
C TYR A 144 -5.57 -0.14 -7.83
N LEU A 145 -5.24 -1.06 -8.76
CA LEU A 145 -5.40 -0.82 -10.20
C LEU A 145 -6.85 -0.67 -10.61
N VAL A 146 -7.75 -1.46 -10.01
CA VAL A 146 -9.19 -1.32 -10.22
C VAL A 146 -9.69 0.04 -9.72
N ALA A 147 -9.28 0.46 -8.53
CA ALA A 147 -9.65 1.76 -7.97
C ALA A 147 -9.13 2.92 -8.82
N ALA A 148 -7.86 2.86 -9.24
CA ALA A 148 -7.24 3.91 -10.05
C ALA A 148 -7.86 3.96 -11.46
N GLY A 149 -8.13 2.80 -12.06
CA GLY A 149 -8.86 2.71 -13.33
C GLY A 149 -10.27 3.29 -13.25
N ALA A 150 -10.99 3.06 -12.14
CA ALA A 150 -12.34 3.59 -11.93
C ALA A 150 -12.39 5.13 -11.85
N VAL A 151 -11.28 5.79 -11.52
CA VAL A 151 -11.13 7.25 -11.58
C VAL A 151 -10.65 7.68 -12.96
N PHE A 152 -9.57 7.06 -13.40
CA PHE A 152 -8.85 7.43 -14.61
C PHE A 152 -9.73 7.34 -15.86
N PHE A 153 -10.43 6.22 -16.08
CA PHE A 153 -11.19 6.03 -17.32
C PHE A 153 -12.35 7.03 -17.46
N PRO A 154 -13.19 7.25 -16.43
CA PRO A 154 -14.23 8.28 -16.51
C PRO A 154 -13.66 9.70 -16.67
N LEU A 155 -12.59 10.04 -15.94
CA LEU A 155 -11.95 11.36 -16.03
C LEU A 155 -11.36 11.60 -17.42
N HIS A 156 -10.63 10.62 -17.95
CA HIS A 156 -10.07 10.64 -19.29
C HIS A 156 -11.17 10.70 -20.35
N SER A 157 -12.26 9.94 -20.20
CA SER A 157 -13.40 9.98 -21.11
C SER A 157 -14.07 11.37 -21.13
N ALA A 158 -14.26 11.97 -19.96
CA ALA A 158 -14.89 13.28 -19.81
C ALA A 158 -14.05 14.44 -20.37
N ILE A 159 -12.71 14.31 -20.37
CA ILE A 159 -11.80 15.36 -20.84
C ILE A 159 -11.40 15.16 -22.30
N VAL A 160 -11.10 13.93 -22.71
CA VAL A 160 -10.48 13.61 -24.00
C VAL A 160 -11.49 13.13 -25.04
N MET A 161 -12.47 12.31 -24.64
CA MET A 161 -13.24 11.49 -25.59
C MET A 161 -14.61 12.05 -25.97
N ASN A 162 -15.25 12.93 -25.20
CA ASN A 162 -16.64 13.34 -25.50
C ASN A 162 -17.02 14.77 -25.06
N GLY A 163 -17.45 15.60 -26.04
CA GLY A 163 -18.44 16.65 -25.83
C GLY A 163 -17.95 18.05 -25.42
N PRO A 164 -18.90 18.96 -25.12
CA PRO A 164 -18.59 20.26 -24.51
C PRO A 164 -17.78 20.06 -23.24
N ARG A 165 -16.77 20.92 -23.04
CA ARG A 165 -15.93 20.92 -21.84
C ARG A 165 -16.82 20.83 -20.59
N PRO A 166 -16.57 19.89 -19.66
CA PRO A 166 -17.35 19.80 -18.44
C PRO A 166 -17.40 21.15 -17.72
N SER A 167 -18.55 21.50 -17.13
CA SER A 167 -18.75 22.82 -16.50
C SER A 167 -17.75 23.09 -15.38
N TRP A 168 -17.34 22.06 -14.65
CA TRP A 168 -16.31 22.14 -13.61
C TRP A 168 -14.89 22.44 -14.14
N LEU A 169 -14.68 22.42 -15.46
CA LEU A 169 -13.41 22.77 -16.10
C LEU A 169 -13.44 24.15 -16.77
N GLU A 170 -14.51 24.93 -16.64
CA GLU A 170 -14.66 26.22 -17.33
C GLU A 170 -13.62 27.27 -16.90
N ALA A 171 -13.17 27.23 -15.64
CA ALA A 171 -12.14 28.12 -15.11
C ALA A 171 -10.74 27.85 -15.68
N TYR A 172 -10.54 26.67 -16.27
CA TYR A 172 -9.25 26.21 -16.74
C TYR A 172 -9.08 26.50 -18.23
N GLU A 173 -7.85 26.80 -18.64
CA GLU A 173 -7.45 26.96 -20.03
C GLU A 173 -6.89 25.62 -20.53
N VAL A 174 -5.87 25.10 -19.83
CA VAL A 174 -5.18 23.85 -20.17
C VAL A 174 -5.37 22.82 -19.06
N ILE A 175 -5.73 21.60 -19.45
CA ILE A 175 -5.79 20.43 -18.56
C ILE A 175 -4.95 19.33 -19.18
N GLY A 176 -3.97 18.87 -18.42
CA GLY A 176 -3.16 17.69 -18.73
C GLY A 176 -3.55 16.55 -17.81
N LEU A 177 -3.82 15.39 -18.40
CA LEU A 177 -3.98 14.15 -17.66
C LEU A 177 -2.71 13.31 -17.77
N SER A 178 -2.43 12.50 -16.75
CA SER A 178 -1.43 11.45 -16.87
C SER A 178 -1.83 10.49 -18.01
N GLY A 179 -0.85 9.99 -18.76
CA GLY A 179 -1.13 9.11 -19.91
C GLY A 179 -1.61 7.72 -19.51
N PHE A 180 -1.32 7.28 -18.28
CA PHE A 180 -1.57 5.94 -17.78
C PHE A 180 -1.76 5.93 -16.25
N VAL A 181 -2.43 4.88 -15.76
CA VAL A 181 -2.48 4.54 -14.34
C VAL A 181 -1.10 4.06 -13.88
N ASP A 182 -0.55 4.70 -12.85
CA ASP A 182 0.73 4.31 -12.25
C ASP A 182 0.65 2.90 -11.66
N LEU A 183 1.46 1.98 -12.19
CA LEU A 183 1.50 0.60 -11.69
C LEU A 183 2.19 0.56 -10.30
N PRO A 184 1.63 -0.15 -9.30
CA PRO A 184 2.26 -0.31 -7.98
C PRO A 184 3.37 -1.37 -8.03
N TRP A 185 4.37 -1.15 -8.90
CA TRP A 185 5.38 -2.13 -9.31
C TRP A 185 6.14 -2.73 -8.13
N ILE A 186 6.45 -1.96 -7.09
CA ILE A 186 7.13 -2.45 -5.89
C ILE A 186 6.31 -3.56 -5.20
N TYR A 187 5.00 -3.36 -5.01
CA TYR A 187 4.14 -4.36 -4.37
C TYR A 187 3.97 -5.60 -5.25
N ILE A 188 3.87 -5.42 -6.57
CA ILE A 188 3.83 -6.52 -7.53
C ILE A 188 5.10 -7.37 -7.44
N LEU A 189 6.28 -6.73 -7.52
CA LEU A 189 7.57 -7.41 -7.44
C LEU A 189 7.75 -8.13 -6.11
N LEU A 190 7.45 -7.47 -4.98
CA LEU A 190 7.54 -8.09 -3.66
C LEU A 190 6.56 -9.27 -3.52
N GLY A 191 5.37 -9.17 -4.10
CA GLY A 191 4.39 -10.25 -4.14
C GLY A 191 4.89 -11.47 -4.93
N LEU A 192 5.47 -11.25 -6.11
CA LEU A 192 6.10 -12.29 -6.92
C LEU A 192 7.27 -12.95 -6.18
N LEU A 193 8.16 -12.15 -5.59
CA LEU A 193 9.30 -12.64 -4.80
C LEU A 193 8.83 -13.46 -3.59
N ALA A 194 7.81 -12.99 -2.85
CA ALA A 194 7.24 -13.74 -1.74
C ALA A 194 6.64 -15.08 -2.21
N GLY A 195 6.03 -15.12 -3.39
CA GLY A 195 5.54 -16.34 -4.01
C GLY A 195 6.66 -17.33 -4.33
N VAL A 196 7.73 -16.86 -4.97
CA VAL A 196 8.91 -17.68 -5.31
C VAL A 196 9.60 -18.21 -4.05
N LEU A 197 9.82 -17.35 -3.06
CA LEU A 197 10.39 -17.74 -1.78
C LEU A 197 9.49 -18.76 -1.07
N GLY A 198 8.17 -18.55 -1.05
CA GLY A 198 7.23 -19.51 -0.47
C GLY A 198 7.33 -20.90 -1.10
N MET A 199 7.51 -20.98 -2.43
CA MET A 199 7.74 -22.25 -3.10
C MET A 199 9.07 -22.89 -2.68
N ALA A 200 10.15 -22.10 -2.58
CA ALA A 200 11.46 -22.57 -2.15
C ALA A 200 11.43 -23.09 -0.70
N PHE A 201 10.83 -22.34 0.23
CA PHE A 201 10.68 -22.76 1.64
C PHE A 201 9.84 -24.03 1.78
N ARG A 202 8.80 -24.19 0.96
CA ARG A 202 8.00 -25.43 0.95
C ARG A 202 8.80 -26.65 0.51
N GLN A 203 9.70 -26.51 -0.46
CA GLN A 203 10.59 -27.60 -0.85
C GLN A 203 11.65 -27.87 0.22
N GLY A 204 12.20 -26.83 0.85
CA GLY A 204 13.11 -26.98 1.98
C GLY A 204 12.48 -27.70 3.17
N ALA A 205 11.22 -27.40 3.49
CA ALA A 205 10.49 -28.10 4.55
C ALA A 205 10.31 -29.60 4.24
N LYS A 206 9.98 -29.96 3.00
CA LYS A 206 9.90 -31.37 2.59
C LYS A 206 11.24 -32.10 2.73
N LEU A 207 12.34 -31.45 2.34
CA LEU A 207 13.67 -32.04 2.49
C LEU A 207 14.05 -32.25 3.96
N GLN A 208 13.63 -31.34 4.85
CA GLN A 208 13.84 -31.52 6.28
C GLN A 208 13.06 -32.74 6.81
N ASP A 209 11.78 -32.87 6.44
CA ASP A 209 10.95 -34.02 6.82
C ASP A 209 11.52 -35.34 6.27
N GLU A 210 12.04 -35.34 5.04
CA GLU A 210 12.65 -36.51 4.39
C GLU A 210 13.99 -36.90 5.03
N VAL A 211 14.85 -35.94 5.39
CA VAL A 211 16.15 -36.21 6.01
C VAL A 211 16.01 -36.63 7.49
N GLU A 212 15.08 -36.03 8.25
CA GLU A 212 14.79 -36.47 9.62
C GLU A 212 14.03 -37.81 9.65
N GLY A 213 13.29 -38.15 8.58
CA GLY A 213 12.58 -39.42 8.44
C GLY A 213 13.44 -40.61 8.01
N VAL A 214 14.65 -40.38 7.50
CA VAL A 214 15.63 -41.42 7.16
C VAL A 214 16.57 -41.62 8.36
N VAL A 215 16.20 -42.55 9.24
CA VAL A 215 17.07 -43.06 10.32
C VAL A 215 18.01 -44.12 9.78
#